data_AF-A0A7X8VE86-F1
#
_entry.id   AF-A0A7X8VE86-F1
#
_cell.length_a   1.000
_cell.length_b   1.000
_cell.length_c   1.000
_cell.angle_alpha   90.00
_cell.angle_beta   90.00
_cell.angle_gamma   90.00
#
_symmetry.space_group_name_H-M   'P 1'
#
loop_
_entity.id
_entity.type
_entity.pdbx_description
1 polymer ?
#
loop_
_entity_poly.entity_id
_entity_poly.type
_entity_poly.pdbx_seq_one_letter_code
_entity_poly.pdbx_strand_id
1 'polypeptide(L)' 'MHIKKIVSRHRRDFIANYECEHCGFEVERPGYDDLNFHQNIIPIMECPYCKKRAGEDYRALEPRYPEDMQV' A
#
# COMPACT_ATOMS: atom_id res chain seq x y z
N MET A 1 -0.31 4.30 5.90
CA MET A 1 0.93 3.47 5.96
C MET A 1 1.68 3.59 4.63
N HIS A 2 2.87 3.02 4.45
CA HIS A 2 3.52 2.96 3.13
C HIS A 2 3.96 1.54 2.77
N ILE A 3 3.98 1.21 1.47
CA ILE A 3 4.50 -0.09 1.02
C ILE A 3 6.02 -0.08 1.16
N LYS A 4 6.54 -0.93 2.04
CA LYS A 4 7.99 -1.14 2.18
C LYS A 4 8.51 -2.13 1.15
N LYS A 5 7.78 -3.24 0.96
CA LYS A 5 8.17 -4.30 0.01
C LYS A 5 6.96 -5.14 -0.40
N ILE A 6 6.87 -5.44 -1.69
CA ILE A 6 5.91 -6.43 -2.20
C ILE A 6 6.54 -7.83 -2.05
N VAL A 7 5.87 -8.71 -1.31
CA VAL A 7 6.33 -10.07 -0.96
C VAL A 7 5.90 -11.08 -2.03
N SER A 8 4.65 -10.97 -2.47
CA SER A 8 4.08 -11.84 -3.50
C SER A 8 3.12 -11.04 -4.36
N ARG A 9 2.94 -11.44 -5.62
CA ARG A 9 2.01 -10.81 -6.54
C ARG A 9 1.45 -11.85 -7.49
N HIS A 10 0.14 -11.87 -7.63
CA HIS A 10 -0.56 -12.75 -8.53
C HIS A 10 -1.70 -11.97 -9.21
N ARG A 11 -1.55 -11.72 -10.51
CA ARG A 11 -2.42 -10.81 -11.27
C ARG A 11 -2.42 -9.38 -10.69
N ARG A 12 -3.60 -8.81 -10.42
CA ARG A 12 -3.77 -7.49 -9.79
C ARG A 12 -3.65 -7.54 -8.27
N ASP A 13 -3.80 -8.70 -7.65
CA ASP A 13 -3.63 -8.87 -6.22
C ASP A 13 -2.15 -9.02 -5.87
N PHE A 14 -1.72 -8.33 -4.81
CA PHE A 14 -0.39 -8.47 -4.27
C PHE A 14 -0.42 -8.54 -2.75
N ILE A 15 0.58 -9.18 -2.17
CA ILE A 15 0.84 -9.15 -0.74
C ILE A 15 2.06 -8.26 -0.55
N ALA A 16 1.90 -7.21 0.25
CA ALA A 16 2.96 -6.29 0.58
C ALA A 16 3.12 -6.16 2.10
N ASN A 17 4.36 -5.92 2.50
CA ASN A 17 4.68 -5.46 3.83
C ASN A 17 4.54 -3.94 3.86
N TYR A 18 3.60 -3.47 4.67
CA TYR A 18 3.33 -2.06 4.91
C TYR A 18 4.03 -1.62 6.18
N GLU A 19 4.83 -0.56 6.08
CA GLU A 19 5.50 0.04 7.21
C GLU A 19 4.81 1.37 7.60
N CYS A 20 4.69 1.61 8.90
CA CYS A 20 4.26 2.90 9.41
C CYS A 20 5.47 3.83 9.56
N GLU A 21 5.47 4.95 8.83
CA GLU A 21 6.51 5.99 8.93
C GLU A 21 6.62 6.62 10.33
N HIS A 22 5.55 6.58 11.14
CA HIS A 22 5.53 7.23 12.45
C HIS A 22 6.12 6.38 13.57
N CYS A 23 5.93 5.06 13.53
CA CYS A 23 6.32 4.17 14.62
C CYS A 23 7.17 2.98 14.16
N GLY A 24 7.46 2.85 12.86
CA GLY A 24 8.23 1.72 12.30
C GLY A 24 7.50 0.39 12.34
N PHE A 25 6.18 0.38 12.57
CA PHE A 25 5.42 -0.87 12.64
C PHE A 25 5.21 -1.44 11.24
N GLU A 26 5.63 -2.70 11.06
CA GLU A 26 5.53 -3.44 9.81
C GLU A 26 4.36 -4.43 9.89
N VAL A 27 3.54 -4.48 8.85
CA VAL A 27 2.41 -5.40 8.74
C VAL A 27 2.29 -5.95 7.33
N GLU A 28 2.21 -7.26 7.21
CA GLU A 28 1.93 -7.90 5.93
C GLU A 28 0.42 -7.88 5.67
N ARG A 29 0.00 -7.30 4.55
CA ARG A 29 -1.39 -7.30 4.12
C ARG A 29 -1.52 -7.51 2.60
N PRO A 30 -2.65 -8.04 2.15
CA PRO A 30 -3.00 -7.99 0.74
C PRO A 30 -3.32 -6.56 0.30
N GLY A 31 -3.04 -6.25 -0.96
CA GLY A 31 -3.33 -5.01 -1.65
C GLY A 31 -3.68 -5.29 -3.11
N TYR A 32 -4.18 -4.26 -3.78
CA TYR A 32 -4.66 -4.35 -5.16
C TYR A 32 -3.92 -3.36 -6.04
N ASP A 33 -3.42 -3.80 -7.20
CA ASP A 33 -2.50 -3.06 -8.08
C ASP A 33 -3.20 -2.00 -8.94
N ASP A 34 -4.01 -1.13 -8.32
CA ASP A 34 -4.82 -0.11 -9.00
C ASP A 34 -4.55 1.29 -8.44
N LEU A 35 -4.80 2.32 -9.26
CA LEU A 35 -4.52 3.72 -8.91
C LEU A 35 -5.25 4.16 -7.65
N ASN A 36 -6.53 3.82 -7.53
CA ASN A 36 -7.34 4.16 -6.37
C ASN A 36 -6.79 3.52 -5.08
N PHE A 37 -6.31 2.28 -5.15
CA PHE A 37 -5.77 1.60 -3.98
C PHE A 37 -4.49 2.30 -3.53
N HIS A 38 -3.57 2.57 -4.47
CA HIS A 38 -2.30 3.22 -4.17
C HIS A 38 -2.45 4.65 -3.68
N GLN A 39 -3.31 5.46 -4.30
CA GLN A 39 -3.42 6.89 -3.99
C GLN A 39 -4.40 7.19 -2.86
N ASN A 40 -5.50 6.45 -2.73
CA ASN A 40 -6.53 6.74 -1.75
C ASN A 40 -6.48 5.77 -0.56
N ILE A 41 -6.32 4.46 -0.79
CA ILE A 41 -6.47 3.45 0.28
C ILE A 41 -5.22 3.32 1.16
N ILE A 42 -4.03 3.24 0.59
CA ILE A 42 -2.79 3.08 1.36
C ILE A 42 -2.51 4.26 2.32
N PRO A 43 -2.70 5.54 1.94
CA PRO A 43 -2.45 6.64 2.86
C PRO A 43 -3.49 6.71 3.99
N ILE A 44 -4.77 6.41 3.70
CA ILE A 44 -5.83 6.39 4.72
C ILE A 44 -5.76 5.18 5.65
N MET A 45 -4.96 4.15 5.33
CA MET A 45 -4.75 3.02 6.24
C MET A 45 -4.16 3.50 7.56
N GLU A 46 -4.93 3.29 8.62
CA GLU A 46 -4.53 3.53 10.00
C GLU A 46 -3.64 2.40 10.50
N CYS A 47 -2.51 2.76 11.12
CA CYS A 47 -1.64 1.79 11.77
C CYS A 47 -2.36 1.17 12.99
N PRO A 48 -2.44 -0.16 13.12
CA PRO A 48 -3.09 -0.79 14.27
C PRO A 48 -2.37 -0.53 15.60
N TYR A 49 -1.08 -0.17 15.54
CA TYR A 49 -0.25 0.09 16.71
C TYR A 49 -0.36 1.54 17.21
N CYS A 50 -0.09 2.52 16.33
CA CYS A 50 -0.07 3.94 16.71
C CYS A 50 -1.34 4.71 16.34
N LYS A 51 -2.28 4.09 15.60
CA LYS A 51 -3.52 4.69 15.09
C LYS A 51 -3.31 5.97 14.27
N LYS A 52 -2.11 6.15 13.72
CA LYS A 52 -1.79 7.23 12.78
C LYS A 52 -1.89 6.71 11.36
N ARG A 53 -2.40 7.56 10.48
CA ARG A 53 -2.40 7.40 9.02
C ARG A 53 -1.08 7.90 8.43
N ALA A 54 -0.78 7.58 7.17
CA ALA A 54 0.40 8.18 6.53
C ALA A 54 0.20 9.70 6.42
N GLY A 55 1.29 10.46 6.51
CA GLY A 55 1.26 11.91 6.35
C GLY A 55 0.93 12.35 4.93
N GLU A 56 0.74 13.66 4.73
CA GLU A 56 0.52 14.28 3.41
C GLU A 56 1.70 14.09 2.44
N ASP A 57 2.87 13.70 2.96
CA ASP A 57 4.08 13.38 2.18
C ASP A 57 4.06 11.96 1.57
N TYR A 58 2.95 11.22 1.72
CA TYR A 58 2.83 9.87 1.18
C TYR A 58 2.94 9.86 -0.35
N ARG A 59 4.10 9.42 -0.86
CA ARG A 59 4.29 9.11 -2.27
C ARG A 59 3.68 7.75 -2.60
N ALA A 60 2.50 7.79 -3.18
CA ALA A 60 1.89 6.61 -3.79
C ALA A 60 2.83 6.07 -4.89
N LEU A 61 3.09 4.76 -4.84
CA LEU A 61 3.74 4.07 -5.95
C LEU A 61 2.75 3.95 -7.11
N GLU A 62 3.22 4.15 -8.33
CA GLU A 62 2.39 3.93 -9.51
C GLU A 62 2.11 2.42 -9.67
N PRO A 63 0.85 2.03 -9.95
CA PRO A 63 0.55 0.63 -10.24
C PRO A 63 1.33 0.19 -11.47
N ARG A 64 1.81 -1.05 -11.45
CA ARG A 64 2.64 -1.58 -12.53
C ARG A 64 1.80 -1.97 -13.76
N TYR A 65 0.53 -2.30 -13.57
CA TYR A 65 -0.40 -2.50 -14.68
C TYR A 65 -1.23 -1.23 -14.91
N PRO A 66 -1.34 -0.74 -16.15
CA PRO A 66 -2.29 0.32 -16.47
C PRO A 66 -3.72 -0.18 -16.25
N GLU A 67 -4.63 0.72 -15.88
CA GLU A 67 -6.02 0.39 -15.47
C GLU A 67 -6.78 -0.44 -16.52
N ASP A 68 -6.44 -0.25 -17.80
CA ASP A 68 -7.03 -0.91 -18.97
C ASP A 68 -6.50 -2.35 -19.23
N MET A 69 -5.49 -2.81 -18.46
CA MET A 69 -4.87 -4.12 -18.69
C MET A 69 -5.56 -5.22 -17.89
N GLN A 70 -6.17 -6.19 -18.58
CA GLN A 70 -6.71 -7.41 -17.98
C GLN A 70 -5.60 -8.49 -17.89
N VAL A 71 -5.30 -8.98 -16.68
CA VAL A 71 -4.20 -9.95 -16.37
C VAL A 71 -4.76 -11.26 -15.84
#